data_AF-A0A6S7I4J3-F1
#
_entry.id   AF-A0A6S7I4J3-F1
#
_cell.length_a   1.000
_cell.length_b   1.000
_cell.length_c   1.000
_cell.angle_alpha   90.00
_cell.angle_beta   90.00
_cell.angle_gamma   90.00
#
_symmetry.space_group_name_H-M   'P 1'
#
loop_
_entity.id
_entity.type
_entity.pdbx_description
1 polymer ?
#
loop_
_entity_poly.entity_id
_entity_poly.type
_entity_poly.pdbx_seq_one_letter_code
_entity_poly.pdbx_strand_id
1 'polypeptide(L)'
;MNATPKQTVRARLPKLEVKRFNGKIQEWQEFWDSFDSSVNQNDALSEVDKFAYLKGLLVGPAQTTIAGFTLTATNYKEALELLKTRYGKKMAIQRAHIQALINIKPVYNERDVRRLRELYHACETNCRALKTLGVDESSYATIVVPEILDKLPESLRLTITRGSSAGGSDFLYWTMKDILKALLDKIELREAHESSTTNTSKQERRKPQFLDGSAAALVNHTTREGKAICIYCLQEHLSQDCKKIQNAGERKQILRKYGRCFICLKRGHIGSNCLNTSK
;
A
#
# COMPACT_ATOMS: atom_id res chain seq x y z
N MET A 1 48.71 36.48 -12.09
CA MET A 1 47.48 35.68 -12.24
C MET A 1 47.16 35.06 -10.89
N ASN A 2 46.32 35.71 -10.07
CA ASN A 2 45.94 35.21 -8.75
C ASN A 2 44.63 34.42 -8.87
N ALA A 3 44.70 33.11 -8.63
CA ALA A 3 43.53 32.25 -8.52
C ALA A 3 42.83 32.50 -7.18
N THR A 4 41.59 32.96 -7.22
CA THR A 4 40.71 33.07 -6.07
C THR A 4 40.36 31.69 -5.51
N PRO A 5 40.45 31.46 -4.19
CA PRO A 5 40.03 30.20 -3.59
C PRO A 5 38.50 30.05 -3.70
N LYS A 6 38.05 28.97 -4.34
CA LYS A 6 36.63 28.59 -4.39
C LYS A 6 36.13 28.31 -2.98
N GLN A 7 35.36 29.24 -2.44
CA GLN A 7 34.60 29.05 -1.20
C GLN A 7 33.57 27.94 -1.43
N THR A 8 33.84 26.75 -0.88
CA THR A 8 32.87 25.65 -0.86
C THR A 8 31.82 25.99 0.19
N VAL A 9 30.72 26.60 -0.25
CA VAL A 9 29.50 26.72 0.55
C VAL A 9 28.98 25.30 0.79
N ARG A 10 29.39 24.69 1.91
CA ARG A 10 28.78 23.45 2.41
C ARG A 10 27.35 23.77 2.77
N ALA A 11 26.41 23.39 1.91
CA ALA A 11 24.99 23.39 2.24
C ALA A 11 24.80 22.74 3.61
N ARG A 12 24.13 23.44 4.55
CA ARG A 12 23.79 22.89 5.86
C ARG A 12 22.64 21.90 5.68
N LEU A 13 22.98 20.68 5.25
CA LEU A 13 22.06 19.56 5.22
C LEU A 13 21.66 19.21 6.68
N PRO A 14 20.42 18.76 6.92
CA PRO A 14 20.05 18.19 8.20
C PRO A 14 21.08 17.15 8.64
N LYS A 15 21.42 17.09 9.94
CA LYS A 15 22.34 16.06 10.44
C LYS A 15 21.78 14.69 10.06
N LEU A 16 22.58 13.90 9.35
CA LEU A 16 22.23 12.54 8.99
C LEU A 16 22.15 11.72 10.29
N GLU A 17 20.95 11.39 10.74
CA GLU A 17 20.77 10.53 11.90
C GLU A 17 20.90 9.07 11.46
N VAL A 18 21.90 8.38 12.00
CA VAL A 18 22.04 6.93 11.81
C VAL A 18 20.81 6.26 12.43
N LYS A 19 20.11 5.42 11.64
CA LYS A 19 18.94 4.69 12.14
C LYS A 19 19.35 3.79 13.31
N ARG A 20 18.49 3.72 14.32
CA ARG A 20 18.70 2.83 15.47
C ARG A 20 18.57 1.37 15.04
N PHE A 21 19.43 0.51 15.54
CA PHE A 21 19.47 -0.91 15.21
C PHE A 21 18.91 -1.78 16.35
N ASN A 22 17.88 -2.56 16.03
CA ASN A 22 17.17 -3.40 17.00
C ASN A 22 17.66 -4.86 17.06
N GLY A 23 18.60 -5.26 16.20
CA GLY A 23 19.07 -6.65 16.12
C GLY A 23 18.46 -7.48 15.00
N LYS A 24 17.59 -6.92 14.15
CA LYS A 24 17.12 -7.61 12.95
C LYS A 24 18.25 -7.76 11.94
N ILE A 25 18.64 -9.00 11.67
CA ILE A 25 19.76 -9.34 10.79
C ILE A 25 19.59 -8.76 9.37
N GLN A 26 18.35 -8.60 8.88
CA GLN A 26 18.06 -7.97 7.57
C GLN A 26 18.43 -6.49 7.50
N GLU A 27 18.33 -5.77 8.63
CA GLU A 27 18.62 -4.34 8.74
C GLU A 27 20.12 -4.11 9.05
N TRP A 28 20.89 -5.17 9.31
CA TRP A 28 22.31 -5.07 9.72
C TRP A 28 23.16 -4.37 8.67
N GLN A 29 23.00 -4.70 7.38
CA GLN A 29 23.84 -4.15 6.33
C GLN A 29 23.65 -2.63 6.20
N GLU A 30 22.39 -2.16 6.17
CA GLU A 30 22.07 -0.72 6.12
C GLU A 30 22.61 0.01 7.35
N PHE A 31 22.44 -0.58 8.55
CA PHE A 31 22.96 -0.01 9.78
C PHE A 31 24.50 0.06 9.77
N TRP A 32 25.16 -1.04 9.41
CA TRP A 32 26.62 -1.12 9.42
C TRP A 32 27.23 -0.13 8.43
N ASP A 33 26.73 -0.05 7.20
CA ASP A 33 27.25 0.87 6.18
C ASP A 33 27.06 2.34 6.61
N SER A 34 25.93 2.66 7.25
CA SER A 34 25.67 4.01 7.80
C SER A 34 26.53 4.34 9.02
N PHE A 35 26.70 3.39 9.95
CA PHE A 35 27.52 3.57 11.15
C PHE A 35 29.00 3.64 10.81
N ASP A 36 29.47 2.79 9.90
CA ASP A 36 30.88 2.72 9.50
C ASP A 36 31.31 4.05 8.86
N SER A 37 30.53 4.56 7.91
CA SER A 37 30.80 5.82 7.23
C SER A 37 30.67 7.06 8.13
N SER A 38 29.72 7.08 9.07
CA SER A 38 29.43 8.28 9.88
C SER A 38 30.21 8.37 11.18
N VAL A 39 30.49 7.23 11.82
CA VAL A 39 31.06 7.15 13.17
C VAL A 39 32.38 6.39 13.17
N ASN A 40 32.44 5.20 12.58
CA ASN A 40 33.62 4.34 12.69
C ASN A 40 34.84 4.92 11.95
N GLN A 41 34.65 5.39 10.71
CA GLN A 41 35.67 6.02 9.86
C GLN A 41 35.94 7.49 10.20
N ASN A 42 35.25 8.06 11.18
CA ASN A 42 35.47 9.45 11.57
C ASN A 42 36.65 9.56 12.55
N ASP A 43 37.78 10.07 12.06
CA ASP A 43 39.01 10.24 12.85
C ASP A 43 38.93 11.37 13.89
N ALA A 44 37.92 12.23 13.81
CA ALA A 44 37.71 13.31 14.79
C ALA A 44 37.11 12.83 16.12
N LEU A 45 36.63 11.58 16.19
CA LEU A 45 36.02 10.99 17.38
C LEU A 45 36.99 10.01 18.06
N SER A 46 37.08 10.06 19.39
CA SER A 46 37.83 9.06 20.16
C SER A 46 37.12 7.71 20.11
N GLU A 47 37.85 6.60 20.31
CA GLU A 47 37.24 5.25 20.36
C GLU A 47 36.17 5.13 21.47
N VAL A 48 36.34 5.87 22.56
CA VAL A 48 35.39 5.91 23.68
C VAL A 48 34.10 6.65 23.27
N ASP A 49 34.22 7.78 22.56
CA ASP A 49 33.06 8.51 22.04
C ASP A 49 32.32 7.69 20.98
N LYS A 50 33.06 7.05 20.06
CA LYS A 50 32.49 6.11 19.08
C LYS A 50 31.69 5.00 19.77
N PHE A 51 32.19 4.51 20.90
CA PHE A 51 31.48 3.50 21.66
C PHE A 51 30.20 4.02 22.34
N ALA A 52 30.24 5.25 22.88
CA ALA A 52 29.06 5.90 23.42
C ALA A 52 27.97 6.08 22.34
N TYR A 53 28.35 6.52 21.14
CA TYR A 53 27.44 6.59 19.99
C TYR A 53 26.87 5.23 19.62
N LEU A 54 27.72 4.20 19.50
CA LEU A 54 27.27 2.84 19.20
C LEU A 54 26.22 2.38 20.23
N LYS A 55 26.48 2.53 21.53
CA LYS A 55 25.52 2.16 22.59
C LYS A 55 24.19 2.94 22.50
N GLY A 56 24.21 4.19 22.08
CA GLY A 56 23.01 5.02 21.89
C GLY A 56 22.19 4.66 20.65
N LEU A 57 22.85 4.12 19.62
CA LEU A 57 22.21 3.70 18.37
C LEU A 57 21.62 2.28 18.44
N LEU A 58 22.13 1.45 19.35
CA LEU A 58 21.62 0.10 19.56
C LEU A 58 20.41 0.10 20.48
N VAL A 59 19.37 -0.65 20.11
CA VAL A 59 18.15 -0.83 20.89
C VAL A 59 17.79 -2.31 21.04
N GLY A 60 17.07 -2.65 22.11
CA GLY A 60 16.51 -3.99 22.32
C GLY A 60 17.58 -5.11 22.33
N PRO A 61 17.39 -6.20 21.57
CA PRO A 61 18.34 -7.32 21.50
C PRO A 61 19.77 -6.93 21.14
N ALA A 62 19.96 -5.97 20.22
CA ALA A 62 21.30 -5.55 19.82
C ALA A 62 22.04 -4.79 20.93
N GLN A 63 21.33 -3.98 21.71
CA GLN A 63 21.89 -3.30 22.87
C GLN A 63 22.28 -4.30 23.97
N THR A 64 21.42 -5.30 24.18
CA THR A 64 21.64 -6.36 25.17
C THR A 64 22.92 -7.16 24.86
N THR A 65 23.23 -7.38 23.58
CA THR A 65 24.47 -8.06 23.15
C THR A 65 25.74 -7.43 23.72
N ILE A 66 25.77 -6.10 23.87
CA ILE A 66 26.96 -5.36 24.30
C ILE A 66 26.81 -4.71 25.69
N ALA A 67 25.75 -5.03 26.43
CA ALA A 67 25.44 -4.38 27.70
C ALA A 67 26.52 -4.61 28.77
N GLY A 68 27.22 -5.76 28.74
CA GLY A 68 28.27 -6.12 29.69
C GLY A 68 29.61 -5.39 29.51
N PHE A 69 29.80 -4.66 28.40
CA PHE A 69 31.04 -3.94 28.14
C PHE A 69 31.07 -2.58 28.83
N THR A 70 32.15 -2.27 29.54
CA THR A 70 32.40 -0.93 30.08
C THR A 70 32.92 0.01 29.00
N LEU A 71 32.66 1.31 29.12
CA LEU A 71 32.91 2.32 28.08
C LEU A 71 34.42 2.62 27.92
N THR A 72 35.16 1.71 27.30
CA THR A 72 36.62 1.80 27.10
C THR A 72 36.99 1.52 25.64
N ALA A 73 38.17 2.01 25.23
CA ALA A 73 38.70 1.84 23.87
C ALA A 73 38.90 0.37 23.46
N THR A 74 39.42 -0.46 24.38
CA THR A 74 39.58 -1.91 24.15
C THR A 74 38.23 -2.58 23.93
N ASN A 75 37.25 -2.27 24.79
CA ASN A 75 35.92 -2.86 24.73
C ASN A 75 35.12 -2.40 23.51
N TYR A 76 35.41 -1.23 22.95
CA TYR A 76 34.81 -0.78 21.70
C TYR A 76 35.09 -1.77 20.55
N LYS A 77 36.36 -2.20 20.41
CA LYS A 77 36.76 -3.16 19.37
C LYS A 77 36.12 -4.52 19.59
N GLU A 78 36.12 -5.01 20.83
CA GLU A 78 35.48 -6.28 21.18
C GLU A 78 33.95 -6.25 20.95
N ALA A 79 33.29 -5.16 21.34
CA ALA A 79 31.86 -4.97 21.12
C ALA A 79 31.51 -4.94 19.63
N LEU A 80 32.31 -4.26 18.81
CA LEU A 80 32.13 -4.23 17.35
C LEU A 80 32.28 -5.61 16.73
N GLU A 81 33.35 -6.34 17.07
CA GLU A 81 33.60 -7.68 16.55
C GLU A 81 32.51 -8.66 17.00
N LEU A 82 32.00 -8.53 18.23
CA LEU A 82 30.86 -9.33 18.70
C LEU A 82 29.59 -9.04 17.88
N LEU A 83 29.30 -7.77 17.58
CA LEU A 83 28.14 -7.39 16.76
C LEU A 83 28.28 -7.90 15.33
N LYS A 84 29.44 -7.73 14.69
CA LYS A 84 29.72 -8.29 13.35
C LYS A 84 29.59 -9.81 13.35
N THR A 85 30.15 -10.48 14.35
CA THR A 85 30.08 -11.94 14.48
C THR A 85 28.64 -12.40 14.66
N ARG A 86 27.82 -11.67 15.43
CA ARG A 86 26.44 -12.07 15.72
C ARG A 86 25.46 -11.73 14.59
N TYR A 87 25.56 -10.54 14.01
CA TYR A 87 24.58 -9.99 13.07
C TYR A 87 25.11 -9.87 11.62
N GLY A 88 26.43 -9.76 11.43
CA GLY A 88 27.08 -9.62 10.11
C GLY A 88 27.36 -10.93 9.37
N LYS A 89 26.74 -12.05 9.77
CA LYS A 89 26.91 -13.33 9.09
C LYS A 89 26.20 -13.28 7.72
N LYS A 90 26.95 -13.04 6.65
CA LYS A 90 26.42 -12.90 5.28
C LYS A 90 25.40 -13.99 4.90
N MET A 91 25.73 -15.26 5.13
CA MET A 91 24.83 -16.37 4.79
C MET A 91 23.56 -16.39 5.66
N ALA A 92 23.62 -15.94 6.92
CA ALA A 92 22.43 -15.79 7.76
C ALA A 92 21.53 -14.65 7.26
N ILE A 93 22.11 -13.53 6.82
CA ILE A 93 21.39 -12.41 6.21
C ILE A 93 20.68 -12.86 4.93
N GLN A 94 21.38 -13.57 4.05
CA GLN A 94 20.80 -14.12 2.82
C GLN A 94 19.62 -15.06 3.11
N ARG A 95 19.80 -16.01 4.03
CA ARG A 95 18.72 -16.91 4.46
C ARG A 95 17.54 -16.16 5.07
N ALA A 96 17.80 -15.11 5.85
CA ALA A 96 16.74 -14.30 6.44
C ALA A 96 15.89 -13.57 5.37
N HIS A 97 16.49 -13.09 4.28
CA HIS A 97 15.74 -12.49 3.17
C HIS A 97 14.94 -13.53 2.37
N ILE A 98 15.52 -14.70 2.08
CA ILE A 98 14.80 -15.79 1.41
C ILE A 98 13.62 -16.27 2.27
N GLN A 99 13.84 -16.46 3.58
CA GLN A 99 12.77 -16.85 4.49
C GLN A 99 11.68 -15.77 4.58
N ALA A 100 12.05 -14.49 4.52
CA ALA A 100 11.08 -13.41 4.49
C ALA A 100 10.23 -13.43 3.22
N LEU A 101 10.81 -13.78 2.06
CA LEU A 101 10.06 -13.96 0.80
C LEU A 101 9.07 -15.12 0.89
N ILE A 102 9.48 -16.26 1.45
CA ILE A 102 8.63 -17.45 1.61
C ILE A 102 7.49 -17.18 2.62
N ASN A 103 7.78 -16.44 3.69
CA ASN A 103 6.82 -16.15 4.76
C ASN A 103 6.02 -14.86 4.54
N ILE A 104 5.98 -14.32 3.31
CA ILE A 104 5.14 -13.15 3.03
C ILE A 104 3.67 -13.50 3.32
N LYS A 105 2.97 -12.54 3.94
CA LYS A 105 1.57 -12.70 4.30
C LYS A 105 0.71 -12.83 3.03
N PRO A 106 -0.14 -13.87 2.93
CA PRO A 106 -1.02 -14.03 1.80
C PRO A 106 -2.04 -12.90 1.71
N VAL A 107 -2.40 -12.55 0.48
CA VAL A 107 -3.47 -11.61 0.17
C VAL A 107 -4.64 -12.42 -0.36
N TYR A 108 -5.77 -12.39 0.34
CA TYR A 108 -6.95 -13.18 -0.03
C TYR A 108 -7.93 -12.41 -0.93
N ASN A 109 -7.92 -11.08 -0.83
CA ASN A 109 -8.86 -10.22 -1.55
C ASN A 109 -8.13 -9.40 -2.61
N GLU A 110 -8.47 -9.61 -3.88
CA GLU A 110 -7.90 -8.86 -5.00
C GLU A 110 -8.29 -7.38 -5.06
N ARG A 111 -9.31 -6.96 -4.28
CA ARG A 111 -9.68 -5.55 -4.11
C ARG A 111 -8.92 -4.85 -3.00
N ASP A 112 -8.13 -5.57 -2.20
CA ASP A 112 -7.25 -4.95 -1.20
C ASP A 112 -5.93 -4.55 -1.88
N VAL A 113 -6.00 -3.49 -2.68
CA VAL A 113 -4.87 -2.99 -3.47
C VAL A 113 -3.70 -2.59 -2.58
N ARG A 114 -3.98 -2.06 -1.38
CA ARG A 114 -2.95 -1.74 -0.39
C ARG A 114 -2.15 -2.98 0.01
N ARG A 115 -2.79 -4.09 0.37
CA ARG A 115 -2.08 -5.33 0.73
C ARG A 115 -1.32 -5.94 -0.44
N LEU A 116 -1.86 -5.85 -1.66
CA LEU A 116 -1.14 -6.27 -2.86
C LEU A 116 0.13 -5.43 -3.07
N ARG A 117 0.05 -4.12 -2.85
CA ARG A 117 1.20 -3.20 -2.92
C ARG A 117 2.23 -3.49 -1.83
N GLU A 118 1.79 -3.77 -0.60
CA GLU A 118 2.67 -4.19 0.50
C GLU A 118 3.40 -5.51 0.18
N LEU A 119 2.69 -6.49 -0.39
CA LEU A 119 3.27 -7.75 -0.85
C LEU A 119 4.33 -7.51 -1.94
N TYR A 120 4.00 -6.71 -2.95
CA TYR A 120 4.94 -6.32 -4.01
C TYR A 120 6.20 -5.66 -3.44
N HIS A 121 6.05 -4.66 -2.57
CA HIS A 121 7.18 -3.98 -1.96
C HIS A 121 8.05 -4.90 -1.10
N ALA A 122 7.42 -5.83 -0.36
CA ALA A 122 8.16 -6.83 0.41
C ALA A 122 8.98 -7.74 -0.51
N CYS A 123 8.40 -8.22 -1.61
CA CYS A 123 9.13 -9.01 -2.61
C CYS A 123 10.30 -8.22 -3.21
N GLU A 124 10.03 -7.01 -3.71
CA GLU A 124 11.02 -6.16 -4.37
C GLU A 124 12.19 -5.81 -3.43
N THR A 125 11.90 -5.44 -2.19
CA THR A 125 12.92 -5.06 -1.19
C THR A 125 13.85 -6.23 -0.88
N ASN A 126 13.30 -7.41 -0.64
CA ASN A 126 14.11 -8.60 -0.34
C ASN A 126 14.91 -9.07 -1.56
N CYS A 127 14.35 -9.03 -2.78
CA CYS A 127 15.08 -9.34 -4.01
C CYS A 127 16.25 -8.36 -4.23
N ARG A 128 16.03 -7.06 -4.01
CA ARG A 128 17.10 -6.05 -4.12
C ARG A 128 18.20 -6.29 -3.08
N ALA A 129 17.84 -6.61 -1.84
CA ALA A 129 18.79 -6.93 -0.79
C ALA A 129 19.63 -8.18 -1.14
N LEU A 130 18.99 -9.25 -1.62
CA LEU A 130 19.67 -10.47 -2.07
C LEU A 130 20.64 -10.20 -3.23
N LYS A 131 20.24 -9.37 -4.20
CA LYS A 131 21.09 -8.95 -5.30
C LYS A 131 22.33 -8.19 -4.81
N THR A 132 22.17 -7.24 -3.87
CA THR A 132 23.28 -6.51 -3.26
C THR A 132 24.23 -7.44 -2.49
N LEU A 133 23.70 -8.49 -1.86
CA LEU A 133 24.49 -9.52 -1.19
C LEU A 133 25.19 -10.49 -2.16
N GLY A 134 24.97 -10.34 -3.47
CA GLY A 134 25.55 -11.18 -4.52
C GLY A 134 24.91 -12.57 -4.62
N VAL A 135 23.66 -12.73 -4.18
CA VAL A 135 22.91 -13.97 -4.37
C VAL A 135 22.34 -13.99 -5.78
N ASP A 136 22.63 -15.05 -6.51
CA ASP A 136 22.08 -15.24 -7.85
C ASP A 136 20.57 -15.53 -7.79
N GLU A 137 19.80 -14.89 -8.67
CA GLU A 137 18.34 -15.00 -8.70
C GLU A 137 17.87 -16.45 -8.95
N SER A 138 18.59 -17.20 -9.79
CA SER A 138 18.23 -18.58 -10.12
C SER A 138 18.33 -19.52 -8.92
N SER A 139 19.15 -19.20 -7.92
CA SER A 139 19.36 -20.04 -6.74
C SER A 139 18.13 -20.16 -5.84
N TYR A 140 17.20 -19.20 -5.90
CA TYR A 140 16.00 -19.18 -5.05
C TYR A 140 14.69 -18.99 -5.83
N ALA A 141 14.73 -18.45 -7.05
CA ALA A 141 13.53 -18.17 -7.83
C ALA A 141 12.64 -19.41 -8.04
N THR A 142 13.22 -20.59 -8.30
CA THR A 142 12.48 -21.84 -8.52
C THR A 142 11.57 -22.24 -7.34
N ILE A 143 11.95 -21.85 -6.12
CA ILE A 143 11.17 -22.14 -4.91
C ILE A 143 10.27 -20.95 -4.55
N VAL A 144 10.83 -19.73 -4.62
CA VAL A 144 10.15 -18.52 -4.15
C VAL A 144 9.04 -18.06 -5.09
N VAL A 145 9.19 -18.20 -6.41
CA VAL A 145 8.17 -17.79 -7.37
C VAL A 145 6.85 -18.56 -7.18
N PRO A 146 6.85 -19.91 -7.14
CA PRO A 146 5.63 -20.67 -6.81
C PRO A 146 5.02 -20.27 -5.47
N GLU A 147 5.85 -20.11 -4.43
CA GLU A 147 5.38 -19.74 -3.09
C GLU A 147 4.66 -18.38 -3.10
N ILE A 148 5.19 -17.39 -3.80
CA ILE A 148 4.56 -16.07 -3.93
C ILE A 148 3.27 -16.17 -4.73
N LEU A 149 3.21 -16.96 -5.81
CA LEU A 149 1.98 -17.18 -6.58
C LEU A 149 0.87 -17.74 -5.67
N ASP A 150 1.21 -18.65 -4.76
CA ASP A 150 0.26 -19.21 -3.79
C ASP A 150 -0.16 -18.23 -2.69
N LYS A 151 0.59 -17.13 -2.49
CA LYS A 151 0.17 -16.01 -1.62
C LYS A 151 -0.81 -15.05 -2.28
N LEU A 152 -1.07 -15.18 -3.59
CA LEU A 152 -1.97 -14.29 -4.32
C LEU A 152 -3.41 -14.85 -4.37
N PRO A 153 -4.43 -13.98 -4.51
CA PRO A 153 -5.79 -14.43 -4.78
C PRO A 153 -5.84 -15.23 -6.09
N GLU A 154 -6.63 -16.31 -6.12
CA GLU A 154 -6.72 -17.21 -7.28
C GLU A 154 -7.05 -16.47 -8.58
N SER A 155 -8.00 -15.54 -8.54
CA SER A 155 -8.38 -14.72 -9.70
C SER A 155 -7.19 -13.92 -10.25
N LEU A 156 -6.39 -13.34 -9.37
CA LEU A 156 -5.21 -12.57 -9.74
C LEU A 156 -4.13 -13.50 -10.30
N ARG A 157 -3.84 -14.61 -9.62
CA ARG A 157 -2.88 -15.64 -10.05
C ARG A 157 -3.19 -16.11 -11.46
N LEU A 158 -4.43 -16.50 -11.74
CA LEU A 158 -4.86 -16.93 -13.08
C LEU A 158 -4.78 -15.81 -14.11
N THR A 159 -5.06 -14.57 -13.72
CA THR A 159 -5.00 -13.41 -14.64
C THR A 159 -3.57 -13.09 -15.04
N ILE A 160 -2.63 -13.13 -14.10
CA ILE A 160 -1.21 -12.85 -14.40
C ILE A 160 -0.58 -13.99 -15.20
N THR A 161 -0.92 -15.26 -14.92
CA THR A 161 -0.34 -16.41 -15.63
C THR A 161 -0.90 -16.61 -17.04
N ARG A 162 -2.18 -16.29 -17.27
CA ARG A 162 -2.79 -16.33 -18.62
C ARG A 162 -2.27 -15.24 -19.56
N GLY A 163 -1.93 -14.07 -19.04
CA GLY A 163 -1.46 -12.94 -19.85
C GLY A 163 -0.08 -13.17 -20.51
N SER A 164 0.70 -14.12 -19.99
CA SER A 164 2.05 -14.41 -20.49
C SER A 164 2.07 -15.29 -21.73
N SER A 165 0.96 -15.94 -22.09
CA SER A 165 0.89 -16.87 -23.23
C SER A 165 0.90 -16.19 -24.61
N ALA A 166 0.78 -14.85 -24.67
CA ALA A 166 0.73 -14.10 -25.93
C ALA A 166 2.10 -13.55 -26.41
N GLY A 167 3.20 -13.87 -25.71
CA GLY A 167 4.55 -13.43 -26.06
C GLY A 167 5.58 -13.42 -24.92
N GLY A 168 5.25 -14.00 -23.76
CA GLY A 168 6.12 -14.10 -22.58
C GLY A 168 6.57 -15.53 -22.30
N SER A 169 7.55 -15.68 -21.42
CA SER A 169 8.02 -16.96 -20.91
C SER A 169 6.86 -17.76 -20.28
N ASP A 170 6.87 -19.07 -20.51
CA ASP A 170 5.96 -20.00 -19.85
C ASP A 170 6.02 -19.82 -18.33
N PHE A 171 4.86 -19.88 -17.67
CA PHE A 171 4.73 -19.58 -16.23
C PHE A 171 5.60 -20.49 -15.36
N LEU A 172 5.95 -21.67 -15.89
CA LEU A 172 6.87 -22.62 -15.26
C LEU A 172 8.31 -22.12 -15.16
N TYR A 173 8.69 -21.15 -16.00
CA TYR A 173 10.05 -20.59 -16.06
C TYR A 173 10.10 -19.12 -15.62
N TRP A 174 9.09 -18.66 -14.88
CA TRP A 174 9.08 -17.30 -14.38
C TRP A 174 10.21 -17.04 -13.39
N THR A 175 10.86 -15.91 -13.61
CA THR A 175 11.85 -15.34 -12.71
C THR A 175 11.17 -14.43 -11.68
N MET A 176 11.93 -13.95 -10.68
CA MET A 176 11.41 -12.97 -9.72
C MET A 176 11.05 -11.66 -10.43
N LYS A 177 11.78 -11.30 -11.49
CA LYS A 177 11.45 -10.12 -12.29
C LYS A 177 10.13 -10.26 -13.03
N ASP A 178 9.84 -11.43 -13.57
CA ASP A 178 8.61 -11.68 -14.34
C ASP A 178 7.37 -11.56 -13.45
N ILE A 179 7.38 -12.23 -12.29
CA ILE A 179 6.27 -12.13 -11.33
C ILE A 179 6.11 -10.71 -10.77
N LEU A 180 7.21 -10.03 -10.44
CA LEU A 180 7.16 -8.66 -9.93
C LEU A 180 6.57 -7.70 -10.97
N LYS A 181 6.99 -7.83 -12.24
CA LYS A 181 6.45 -7.02 -13.33
C LYS A 181 4.96 -7.28 -13.54
N ALA A 182 4.57 -8.55 -13.68
CA ALA A 182 3.17 -8.92 -13.90
C ALA A 182 2.26 -8.48 -12.74
N LEU A 183 2.76 -8.57 -11.50
CA LEU A 183 2.05 -8.12 -10.31
C LEU A 183 1.91 -6.59 -10.28
N LEU A 184 2.99 -5.85 -10.57
CA LEU A 184 2.97 -4.39 -10.59
C LEU A 184 1.98 -3.86 -11.64
N ASP A 185 2.03 -4.38 -12.86
CA ASP A 185 1.13 -3.97 -13.95
C ASP A 185 -0.34 -4.11 -13.52
N LYS A 186 -0.69 -5.18 -12.80
CA LYS A 186 -2.07 -5.38 -12.28
C LYS A 186 -2.41 -4.48 -11.11
N ILE A 187 -1.46 -4.19 -10.23
CA ILE A 187 -1.66 -3.26 -9.10
C ILE A 187 -1.93 -1.86 -9.65
N GLU A 188 -1.10 -1.36 -10.56
CA GLU A 188 -1.22 -0.01 -11.13
C GLU A 188 -2.55 0.19 -11.87
N LEU A 189 -2.98 -0.81 -12.65
CA LEU A 189 -4.30 -0.78 -13.30
C LEU A 189 -5.45 -0.67 -12.28
N ARG A 190 -5.34 -1.34 -11.13
CA ARG A 190 -6.35 -1.29 -10.07
C ARG A 190 -6.32 0.05 -9.33
N GLU A 191 -5.13 0.57 -9.02
CA GLU A 191 -4.96 1.91 -8.43
C GLU A 191 -5.54 3.02 -9.33
N ALA A 192 -5.35 2.92 -10.65
CA ALA A 192 -5.94 3.84 -11.62
C ALA A 192 -7.48 3.75 -11.68
N HIS A 193 -8.03 2.55 -11.58
CA HIS A 193 -9.48 2.32 -11.52
C HIS A 193 -10.09 2.85 -10.20
N GLU A 194 -9.42 2.64 -9.06
CA GLU A 194 -9.83 3.21 -7.76
C GLU A 194 -9.78 4.73 -7.75
N SER A 195 -8.76 5.33 -8.38
CA SER A 195 -8.65 6.77 -8.52
C SER A 195 -9.77 7.37 -9.40
N SER A 196 -10.14 6.67 -10.48
CA SER A 196 -11.25 7.08 -11.36
C SER A 196 -12.63 6.98 -10.69
N THR A 197 -12.85 5.94 -9.87
CA THR A 197 -14.12 5.71 -9.15
C THR A 197 -14.27 6.62 -7.92
N THR A 198 -13.16 6.99 -7.27
CA THR A 198 -13.16 7.95 -6.16
C THR A 198 -13.29 9.40 -6.64
N ASN A 199 -12.75 9.75 -7.81
CA ASN A 199 -12.93 11.08 -8.41
C ASN A 199 -14.37 11.33 -8.90
N THR A 200 -15.04 10.32 -9.47
CA THR A 200 -16.47 10.40 -9.79
C THR A 200 -17.34 10.53 -8.54
N SER A 201 -16.90 9.96 -7.41
CA SER A 201 -17.60 10.07 -6.12
C SER A 201 -17.35 11.39 -5.36
N LYS A 202 -16.28 12.13 -5.70
CA LYS A 202 -15.93 13.43 -5.05
C LYS A 202 -16.37 14.66 -5.85
N GLN A 203 -16.70 14.52 -7.14
CA GLN A 203 -17.11 15.66 -7.97
C GLN A 203 -18.61 16.04 -7.82
N GLU A 204 -19.41 15.27 -7.08
CA GLU A 204 -20.84 15.56 -6.80
C GLU A 204 -21.13 16.12 -5.39
N ARG A 205 -20.11 16.62 -4.66
CA ARG A 205 -20.31 17.39 -3.43
C ARG A 205 -19.94 18.87 -3.58
N ARG A 206 -20.33 19.49 -4.69
CA ARG A 206 -20.54 20.95 -4.68
C ARG A 206 -21.92 21.20 -4.06
N LYS A 207 -21.93 21.72 -2.83
CA LYS A 207 -23.15 22.28 -2.21
C LYS A 207 -23.79 23.24 -3.22
N PRO A 208 -25.05 23.04 -3.64
CA PRO A 208 -25.75 24.07 -4.38
C PRO A 208 -25.88 25.27 -3.46
N GLN A 209 -25.32 26.41 -3.88
CA GLN A 209 -25.73 27.70 -3.37
C GLN A 209 -27.24 27.80 -3.59
N PHE A 210 -27.94 28.15 -2.51
CA PHE A 210 -29.36 28.49 -2.53
C PHE A 210 -29.61 29.52 -3.64
N LEU A 211 -30.28 29.09 -4.70
CA LEU A 211 -31.13 29.96 -5.48
C LEU A 211 -32.56 29.64 -5.08
N ASP A 212 -33.19 30.63 -4.45
CA ASP A 212 -34.62 30.70 -4.25
C ASP A 212 -35.35 30.40 -5.57
N GLY A 213 -36.25 29.42 -5.52
CA GLY A 213 -36.98 28.98 -6.71
C GLY A 213 -37.84 27.75 -6.44
N SER A 214 -38.97 27.99 -5.77
CA SER A 214 -40.22 27.21 -5.74
C SER A 214 -40.17 25.66 -5.72
N ALA A 215 -40.75 25.11 -4.66
CA ALA A 215 -40.83 23.68 -4.28
C ALA A 215 -41.54 22.70 -5.26
N ALA A 216 -41.72 23.03 -6.54
CA ALA A 216 -42.50 22.23 -7.48
C ALA A 216 -41.69 21.33 -8.45
N ALA A 217 -40.37 21.51 -8.57
CA ALA A 217 -39.60 20.90 -9.67
C ALA A 217 -38.92 19.53 -9.37
N LEU A 218 -39.08 18.93 -8.18
CA LEU A 218 -38.17 17.85 -7.72
C LEU A 218 -38.83 16.49 -7.44
N VAL A 219 -39.99 16.19 -8.04
CA VAL A 219 -40.75 14.95 -7.74
C VAL A 219 -40.98 14.01 -8.93
N ASN A 220 -40.85 14.46 -10.19
CA ASN A 220 -41.27 13.65 -11.34
C ASN A 220 -40.12 13.25 -12.25
N HIS A 221 -40.10 11.97 -12.66
CA HIS A 221 -39.36 11.54 -13.85
C HIS A 221 -40.04 12.22 -15.03
N THR A 222 -39.43 13.25 -15.63
CA THR A 222 -40.03 13.93 -16.78
C THR A 222 -39.45 13.39 -18.09
N THR A 223 -40.28 13.27 -19.13
CA THR A 223 -39.78 13.04 -20.50
C THR A 223 -38.99 14.26 -20.98
N ARG A 224 -38.28 14.15 -22.11
CA ARG A 224 -37.61 15.30 -22.78
C ARG A 224 -38.57 16.46 -23.07
N GLU A 225 -39.88 16.22 -23.06
CA GLU A 225 -40.96 17.21 -23.24
C GLU A 225 -41.55 17.75 -21.92
N GLY A 226 -40.96 17.42 -20.75
CA GLY A 226 -41.39 17.94 -19.46
C GLY A 226 -42.62 17.27 -18.83
N LYS A 227 -43.15 16.19 -19.42
CA LYS A 227 -44.33 15.48 -18.89
C LYS A 227 -43.95 14.51 -17.77
N ALA A 228 -44.71 14.50 -16.67
CA ALA A 228 -44.48 13.63 -15.53
C ALA A 228 -44.76 12.14 -15.87
N ILE A 229 -43.83 11.26 -15.53
CA ILE A 229 -43.91 9.81 -15.71
C ILE A 229 -44.12 9.13 -14.36
N CYS A 230 -45.09 8.22 -14.33
CA CYS A 230 -45.42 7.43 -13.15
C CYS A 230 -44.34 6.38 -12.85
N ILE A 231 -43.86 6.32 -11.62
CA ILE A 231 -42.82 5.39 -11.19
C ILE A 231 -43.29 3.93 -11.08
N TYR A 232 -44.60 3.69 -11.04
CA TYR A 232 -45.18 2.37 -10.88
C TYR A 232 -45.42 1.69 -12.23
N CYS A 233 -46.01 2.42 -13.19
CA CYS A 233 -46.41 1.87 -14.48
C CYS A 233 -45.71 2.49 -15.70
N LEU A 234 -44.84 3.49 -15.50
CA LEU A 234 -44.05 4.16 -16.54
C LEU A 234 -44.90 4.81 -17.63
N GLN A 235 -46.08 5.31 -17.27
CA GLN A 235 -46.98 6.06 -18.16
C GLN A 235 -47.02 7.54 -17.76
N GLU A 236 -47.52 8.40 -18.66
CA GLU A 236 -47.57 9.86 -18.45
C GLU A 236 -48.68 10.25 -17.45
N HIS A 237 -48.33 10.28 -16.16
CA HIS A 237 -49.14 10.84 -15.07
C HIS A 237 -48.30 10.94 -13.79
N LEU A 238 -48.81 11.67 -12.80
CA LEU A 238 -48.25 11.69 -11.45
C LEU A 238 -48.39 10.33 -10.79
N SER A 239 -47.34 9.90 -10.08
CA SER A 239 -47.32 8.56 -9.45
C SER A 239 -48.42 8.38 -8.39
N GLN A 240 -48.92 9.47 -7.81
CA GLN A 240 -50.03 9.49 -6.87
C GLN A 240 -51.35 9.04 -7.54
N ASP A 241 -51.56 9.42 -8.80
CA ASP A 241 -52.78 9.18 -9.58
C ASP A 241 -52.74 7.85 -10.34
N CYS A 242 -51.80 6.96 -10.01
CA CYS A 242 -51.64 5.71 -10.73
C CYS A 242 -52.81 4.75 -10.51
N LYS A 243 -53.65 4.60 -11.55
CA LYS A 243 -54.78 3.66 -11.57
C LYS A 243 -54.39 2.23 -11.90
N LYS A 244 -53.22 2.00 -12.49
CA LYS A 244 -52.75 0.65 -12.88
C LYS A 244 -52.26 -0.15 -11.69
N ILE A 245 -51.58 0.50 -10.74
CA ILE A 245 -51.04 -0.13 -9.53
C ILE A 245 -51.60 0.64 -8.34
N GLN A 246 -52.75 0.17 -7.85
CA GLN A 246 -53.45 0.77 -6.70
C GLN A 246 -53.08 0.08 -5.38
N ASN A 247 -52.69 -1.20 -5.44
CA ASN A 247 -52.38 -1.97 -4.24
C ASN A 247 -51.11 -1.45 -3.55
N ALA A 248 -51.24 -1.07 -2.27
CA ALA A 248 -50.13 -0.53 -1.48
C ALA A 248 -48.98 -1.54 -1.28
N GLY A 249 -49.26 -2.84 -1.21
CA GLY A 249 -48.26 -3.91 -1.15
C GLY A 249 -47.44 -3.99 -2.43
N GLU A 250 -48.10 -3.93 -3.58
CA GLU A 250 -47.46 -3.95 -4.90
C GLU A 250 -46.60 -2.69 -5.14
N ARG A 251 -47.11 -1.52 -4.74
CA ARG A 251 -46.34 -0.26 -4.75
C ARG A 251 -45.05 -0.38 -3.93
N LYS A 252 -45.11 -0.98 -2.73
CA LYS A 252 -43.92 -1.22 -1.88
C LYS A 252 -42.93 -2.17 -2.55
N GLN A 253 -43.40 -3.26 -3.16
CA GLN A 253 -42.50 -4.19 -3.86
C GLN A 253 -41.74 -3.52 -5.01
N ILE A 254 -42.41 -2.69 -5.80
CA ILE A 254 -41.78 -1.93 -6.89
C ILE A 254 -40.73 -0.96 -6.35
N LEU A 255 -41.05 -0.21 -5.29
CA LEU A 255 -40.10 0.71 -4.67
C LEU A 255 -38.87 -0.01 -4.12
N ARG A 256 -39.06 -1.19 -3.50
CA ARG A 256 -37.96 -2.03 -3.03
C ARG A 256 -37.11 -2.56 -4.19
N LYS A 257 -37.74 -3.06 -5.26
CA LYS A 257 -37.08 -3.58 -6.47
C LYS A 257 -36.19 -2.52 -7.12
N TYR A 258 -36.64 -1.27 -7.16
CA TYR A 258 -35.90 -0.16 -7.80
C TYR A 258 -35.11 0.72 -6.83
N GLY A 259 -34.95 0.29 -5.56
CA GLY A 259 -34.14 0.98 -4.55
C GLY A 259 -34.60 2.40 -4.23
N ARG A 260 -35.92 2.62 -4.15
CA ARG A 260 -36.54 3.93 -3.92
C ARG A 260 -37.13 4.03 -2.53
N CYS A 261 -37.08 5.23 -1.97
CA CYS A 261 -37.67 5.59 -0.70
C CYS A 261 -39.20 5.39 -0.74
N PHE A 262 -39.75 4.78 0.30
CA PHE A 262 -41.18 4.51 0.42
C PHE A 262 -42.04 5.76 0.65
N ILE A 263 -41.42 6.87 1.06
CA ILE A 263 -42.11 8.11 1.42
C ILE A 263 -42.05 9.09 0.24
N CYS A 264 -40.86 9.45 -0.23
CA CYS A 264 -40.69 10.46 -1.28
C CYS A 264 -40.36 9.89 -2.67
N LEU A 265 -40.32 8.56 -2.83
CA LEU A 265 -40.09 7.86 -4.12
C LEU A 265 -38.72 8.11 -4.78
N LYS A 266 -37.79 8.80 -4.08
CA LYS A 266 -36.42 9.12 -4.53
C LYS A 266 -35.44 7.97 -4.24
N ARG A 267 -34.34 7.90 -4.99
CA ARG A 267 -33.24 6.95 -4.75
C ARG A 267 -32.23 7.50 -3.75
N GLY A 268 -31.41 6.64 -3.15
CA GLY A 268 -30.27 7.02 -2.30
C GLY A 268 -30.56 7.11 -0.80
N HIS A 269 -31.80 6.88 -0.37
CA HIS A 269 -32.14 6.74 1.05
C HIS A 269 -33.38 5.84 1.24
N ILE A 270 -33.54 5.30 2.45
CA ILE A 270 -34.70 4.52 2.88
C ILE A 270 -35.69 5.44 3.59
N GLY A 271 -36.96 5.05 3.68
CA GLY A 271 -38.03 5.84 4.32
C GLY A 271 -37.67 6.35 5.73
N SER A 272 -36.95 5.57 6.54
CA SER A 272 -36.51 5.97 7.88
C SER A 272 -35.58 7.20 7.88
N ASN A 273 -34.84 7.41 6.78
CA ASN A 273 -33.84 8.46 6.63
C ASN A 273 -34.32 9.52 5.63
N CYS A 274 -35.63 9.57 5.37
CA CYS A 274 -36.23 10.52 4.44
C CYS A 274 -36.42 11.86 5.14
N LEU A 275 -35.78 12.91 4.61
CA LEU A 275 -35.95 14.29 5.10
C LEU A 275 -37.32 14.89 4.70
N ASN A 276 -38.04 14.22 3.80
CA ASN A 276 -39.39 14.58 3.40
C ASN A 276 -40.40 13.78 4.24
N THR A 277 -40.29 13.89 5.57
CA THR A 277 -41.34 13.37 6.46
C THR A 277 -42.54 14.29 6.32
N SER A 278 -43.51 13.91 5.49
CA SER A 278 -44.85 14.48 5.58
C SER A 278 -45.35 14.28 7.02
N LYS A 279 -45.71 15.38 7.68
CA LYS A 279 -46.77 15.36 8.71
C LYS A 279 -48.06 14.86 8.06
#